data_AF-A0A9D6RMM9-F1
#
_entry.id   AF-A0A9D6RMM9-F1
#
_cell.length_a   1.000
_cell.length_b   1.000
_cell.length_c   1.000
_cell.angle_alpha   90.00
_cell.angle_beta   90.00
_cell.angle_gamma   90.00
#
_symmetry.space_group_name_H-M   'P 1'
#
loop_
_entity.id
_entity.type
_entity.pdbx_description
1 polymer ?
#
loop_
_entity_poly.entity_id
_entity_poly.type
_entity_poly.pdbx_seq_one_letter_code
_entity_poly.pdbx_strand_id
1 'polypeptide(L)'
;MTRRFRDTDRVEAFLRLSAVQFGQLADQIQDPQVRRWLMRQARMLKACATRLKQEEAGKCCGHVQSFESLPRAKKARTSTRPRGASQAQ
;
A
#
# COMPACT_ATOMS: atom_id res chain seq x y z
N MET A 1 -30.05 -11.55 11.31
CA MET A 1 -29.24 -10.47 10.66
C MET A 1 -28.60 -9.64 11.78
N THR A 2 -27.66 -8.73 11.52
CA THR A 2 -27.28 -7.60 12.43
C THR A 2 -26.25 -7.79 13.57
N ARG A 3 -25.17 -8.57 13.39
CA ARG A 3 -23.90 -8.28 14.10
C ARG A 3 -22.74 -8.00 13.16
N ARG A 4 -22.54 -8.83 12.12
CA ARG A 4 -21.45 -8.67 11.14
C ARG A 4 -21.46 -7.34 10.38
N PHE A 5 -22.65 -6.84 10.02
CA PHE A 5 -22.81 -5.59 9.26
C PHE A 5 -22.55 -4.32 10.10
N ARG A 6 -22.68 -4.39 11.44
CA ARG A 6 -22.48 -3.21 12.30
C ARG A 6 -21.00 -2.88 12.53
N ASP A 7 -20.14 -3.88 12.37
CA ASP A 7 -18.70 -3.72 12.48
C ASP A 7 -18.09 -3.20 11.16
N THR A 8 -18.67 -3.54 9.99
CA THR A 8 -18.19 -3.01 8.70
C THR A 8 -18.35 -1.50 8.60
N ASP A 9 -19.49 -0.92 9.02
CA ASP A 9 -19.68 0.54 9.05
C ASP A 9 -18.64 1.24 9.93
N ARG A 10 -18.36 0.69 11.12
CA ARG A 10 -17.37 1.24 12.06
C ARG A 10 -15.95 1.14 11.50
N VAL A 11 -15.62 0.02 10.87
CA VAL A 11 -14.34 -0.19 10.21
C VAL A 11 -14.20 0.74 9.00
N GLU A 12 -15.24 0.92 8.19
CA GLU A 12 -15.25 1.87 7.07
C GLU A 12 -14.98 3.29 7.56
N ALA A 13 -15.70 3.72 8.60
CA ALA A 13 -15.52 5.04 9.21
C ALA A 13 -14.10 5.23 9.73
N PHE A 14 -13.55 4.23 10.44
CA PHE A 14 -12.18 4.25 10.95
C PHE A 14 -11.14 4.36 9.81
N LEU A 15 -11.30 3.59 8.74
CA LEU A 15 -10.40 3.63 7.58
C LEU A 15 -10.43 4.99 6.87
N ARG A 16 -11.62 5.58 6.72
CA ARG A 16 -11.79 6.92 6.13
C ARG A 16 -11.14 8.00 6.99
N LEU A 17 -11.39 7.99 8.30
CA LEU A 17 -10.79 8.93 9.25
C LEU A 17 -9.26 8.81 9.24
N SER A 18 -8.74 7.59 9.28
CA SER A 18 -7.31 7.32 9.20
C SER A 18 -6.71 7.89 7.91
N ALA A 19 -7.37 7.67 6.75
CA ALA A 19 -6.90 8.21 5.48
C ALA A 19 -6.83 9.75 5.44
N VAL A 20 -7.77 10.43 6.12
CA VAL A 20 -7.73 11.90 6.26
C VAL A 20 -6.56 12.32 7.14
N GLN A 21 -6.33 11.64 8.27
CA GLN A 21 -5.19 11.93 9.15
C GLN A 21 -3.84 11.74 8.45
N PHE A 22 -3.69 10.69 7.65
CA PHE A 22 -2.48 10.50 6.84
C PHE A 22 -2.27 11.63 5.81
N GLY A 23 -3.35 12.15 5.22
CA GLY A 23 -3.28 13.30 4.31
C GLY A 23 -2.84 14.58 5.03
N GLN A 24 -3.47 14.87 6.17
CA GLN A 24 -3.09 16.02 7.01
C GLN A 24 -1.64 15.93 7.49
N LEU A 25 -1.19 14.74 7.92
CA LEU A 25 0.19 14.52 8.32
C LEU A 25 1.15 14.71 7.13
N ALA A 26 0.76 14.28 5.92
CA ALA A 26 1.57 14.45 4.72
C ALA A 26 1.78 15.94 4.36
N ASP A 27 0.84 16.81 4.67
CA ASP A 27 0.95 18.26 4.44
C ASP A 27 1.87 18.95 5.46
N GLN A 28 2.04 18.37 6.66
CA GLN A 28 2.95 18.87 7.69
C GLN A 28 4.41 18.41 7.49
N ILE A 29 4.64 17.43 6.62
CA ILE A 29 5.95 16.81 6.41
C ILE A 29 6.68 17.49 5.23
N GLN A 30 7.87 18.03 5.52
CA GLN A 30 8.73 18.66 4.51
C GLN A 30 9.44 17.63 3.62
N ASP A 31 9.74 16.43 4.14
CA ASP A 31 10.41 15.38 3.39
C ASP A 31 9.49 14.83 2.28
N PRO A 32 9.86 14.99 0.99
CA PRO A 32 9.01 14.58 -0.12
C PRO A 32 8.87 13.06 -0.25
N GLN A 33 9.83 12.27 0.23
CA GLN A 33 9.76 10.80 0.25
C GLN A 33 8.74 10.32 1.30
N VAL A 34 8.79 10.89 2.50
CA VAL A 34 7.86 10.57 3.59
C VAL A 34 6.45 11.02 3.22
N ARG A 35 6.29 12.24 2.66
CA ARG A 35 5.02 12.74 2.13
C ARG A 35 4.41 11.79 1.09
N ARG A 36 5.20 11.33 0.11
CA ARG A 36 4.73 10.33 -0.88
C ARG A 36 4.32 9.01 -0.25
N TRP A 37 5.04 8.55 0.79
CA TRP A 37 4.69 7.34 1.51
C TRP A 37 3.35 7.50 2.26
N LEU A 38 3.17 8.59 3.01
CA LEU A 38 1.92 8.89 3.72
C LEU A 38 0.72 8.99 2.77
N MET A 39 0.88 9.68 1.64
CA MET A 39 -0.16 9.78 0.61
C MET A 39 -0.47 8.43 -0.08
N ARG A 40 0.49 7.50 -0.15
CA ARG A 40 0.23 6.12 -0.59
C ARG A 40 -0.58 5.35 0.44
N GLN A 41 -0.25 5.49 1.73
CA GLN A 41 -1.02 4.87 2.82
C GLN A 41 -2.46 5.39 2.84
N ALA A 42 -2.66 6.71 2.73
CA ALA A 42 -4.00 7.31 2.67
C ALA A 42 -4.84 6.77 1.51
N ARG A 43 -4.23 6.61 0.32
CA ARG A 43 -4.91 6.04 -0.86
C ARG A 43 -5.30 4.58 -0.66
N MET A 44 -4.41 3.79 -0.08
CA MET A 44 -4.67 2.39 0.24
C MET A 44 -5.84 2.24 1.20
N LEU A 45 -5.88 3.03 2.28
CA LEU A 45 -6.98 3.02 3.25
C LEU A 45 -8.33 3.40 2.61
N LYS A 46 -8.35 4.40 1.72
CA LYS A 46 -9.57 4.75 0.95
C LYS A 46 -10.03 3.61 0.04
N ALA A 47 -9.10 2.93 -0.62
CA ALA A 47 -9.43 1.78 -1.45
C ALA A 47 -9.99 0.62 -0.61
N CYS A 48 -9.39 0.34 0.55
CA CYS A 48 -9.88 -0.67 1.49
C CYS A 48 -11.32 -0.35 1.97
N ALA A 49 -11.60 0.88 2.38
CA ALA A 49 -12.94 1.29 2.78
C ALA A 49 -13.97 1.11 1.66
N THR A 50 -13.59 1.45 0.42
CA THR A 50 -14.47 1.28 -0.75
C THR A 50 -14.75 -0.19 -1.04
N ARG A 51 -13.73 -1.05 -0.94
CA ARG A 51 -13.88 -2.50 -1.14
C ARG A 51 -14.76 -3.13 -0.06
N LEU A 52 -14.58 -2.72 1.20
CA LEU A 52 -15.40 -3.17 2.33
C LEU A 52 -16.89 -2.92 2.05
N LYS A 53 -17.21 -1.72 1.54
CA LYS A 53 -18.57 -1.34 1.14
C LYS A 53 -19.07 -2.09 -0.10
N GLN A 54 -18.21 -2.40 -1.05
CA GLN A 54 -18.55 -3.20 -2.23
C GLN A 54 -18.84 -4.66 -1.89
N GLU A 55 -18.09 -5.25 -0.95
CA GLU A 55 -18.34 -6.59 -0.41
C GLU A 55 -19.66 -6.64 0.34
N GLU A 56 -19.95 -5.61 1.15
CA GLU A 56 -21.24 -5.48 1.82
C GLU A 56 -22.40 -5.37 0.82
N ALA A 57 -22.20 -4.64 -0.28
CA ALA A 57 -23.16 -4.51 -1.36
C ALA A 57 -23.23 -5.74 -2.30
N GLY A 58 -22.50 -6.82 -2.02
CA GLY A 58 -22.50 -8.04 -2.82
C GLY A 58 -21.88 -7.90 -4.22
N LYS A 59 -21.09 -6.85 -4.47
CA LYS A 59 -20.46 -6.53 -5.76
C LYS A 59 -18.94 -6.61 -5.69
N CYS A 60 -18.39 -7.80 -5.45
CA CYS A 60 -16.94 -8.01 -5.53
C CYS A 60 -16.59 -8.69 -6.87
N CYS A 61 -16.24 -7.89 -7.90
CA CYS A 61 -15.53 -8.40 -9.07
C CYS A 61 -14.08 -8.65 -8.67
N GLY A 62 -13.66 -9.92 -8.70
CA GLY A 62 -12.34 -10.39 -8.26
C GLY A 62 -11.17 -9.64 -8.90
N HIS A 63 -10.59 -8.70 -8.15
CA HIS A 63 -9.24 -8.18 -8.41
C HIS A 63 -8.47 -8.12 -7.10
N VAL A 64 -8.08 -9.30 -6.63
CA VAL A 64 -7.03 -9.46 -5.63
C VAL A 64 -5.72 -9.56 -6.40
N GLN A 65 -5.09 -8.43 -6.70
CA GLN A 65 -3.65 -8.45 -6.89
C GLN A 65 -3.02 -8.42 -5.49
N SER A 66 -2.37 -9.53 -5.18
CA SER A 66 -1.59 -9.83 -3.99
C SER A 66 -0.78 -8.63 -3.51
N PHE A 67 -0.94 -8.31 -2.23
CA PHE A 67 -0.23 -7.23 -1.51
C PHE A 67 1.25 -7.57 -1.22
N GLU A 68 1.78 -8.63 -1.84
CA GLU A 68 3.10 -9.22 -1.56
C GLU A 68 4.22 -8.77 -2.52
N SER A 69 4.01 -7.68 -3.26
CA SER A 69 5.09 -7.04 -4.04
C SER A 69 5.49 -5.68 -3.48
N LEU A 70 5.61 -5.58 -2.15
CA LEU A 70 6.54 -4.61 -1.56
C LEU A 70 7.96 -5.03 -2.01
N PRO A 71 8.71 -4.23 -2.78
CA PRO A 71 10.05 -4.59 -3.16
C PRO A 71 10.89 -4.69 -1.88
N ARG A 72 11.31 -5.90 -1.52
CA ARG A 72 12.36 -6.12 -0.52
C ARG A 72 13.62 -5.44 -1.03
N ALA A 73 13.83 -4.19 -0.63
CA ALA A 73 15.13 -3.57 -0.68
C ALA A 73 16.04 -4.31 0.33
N LYS A 74 16.91 -5.20 -0.16
CA LYS A 74 18.12 -5.59 0.57
C LYS A 74 19.30 -4.84 -0.06
N LYS A 75 20.01 -4.11 0.79
CA LYS A 75 21.09 -3.16 0.50
C LYS A 75 22.34 -3.82 -0.12
N ALA A 76 22.98 -3.04 -1.00
CA ALA A 76 24.41 -2.72 -1.08
C ALA A 76 25.51 -3.77 -1.38
N ARG A 77 26.22 -3.48 -2.49
CA ARG A 77 27.69 -3.32 -2.67
C ARG A 77 28.61 -4.51 -2.30
N THR A 78 29.15 -5.17 -3.34
CA THR A 78 30.54 -5.65 -3.47
C THR A 78 30.78 -6.04 -4.95
N SER A 79 31.47 -5.24 -5.74
CA SER A 79 32.87 -5.47 -6.12
C SER A 79 33.22 -6.94 -6.40
N THR A 80 33.20 -7.32 -7.68
CA THR A 80 34.20 -8.24 -8.27
C THR A 80 34.30 -7.98 -9.77
N ARG A 81 35.43 -7.38 -10.19
CA ARG A 81 35.92 -7.44 -11.57
C ARG A 81 36.22 -8.92 -11.88
N PRO A 82 35.70 -9.53 -12.94
CA PRO A 82 36.36 -10.68 -13.54
C PRO A 82 37.35 -10.17 -14.59
N ARG A 83 38.65 -10.31 -14.31
CA ARG A 83 39.68 -10.43 -15.37
C ARG A 83 39.46 -11.80 -16.01
N GLY A 84 39.41 -11.88 -17.33
CA GLY A 84 39.49 -13.17 -18.04
C GLY A 84 38.50 -13.30 -19.20
N ALA A 85 38.56 -12.39 -20.17
CA ALA A 85 38.09 -12.71 -21.52
C ALA A 85 39.22 -13.46 -22.24
N SER A 86 39.25 -14.78 -22.09
CA SER A 86 39.88 -15.67 -23.06
C SER A 86 38.80 -16.10 -24.06
N GLN A 87 38.82 -15.54 -25.27
CA GLN A 87 38.37 -16.27 -26.45
C GLN A 87 39.36 -16.03 -27.58
N ALA A 88 39.79 -17.16 -28.14
CA ALA A 88 40.67 -17.31 -29.28
C ALA A 88 39.88 -17.20 -30.59
N GLN A 89 40.56 -16.65 -31.60
CA GLN A 89 40.38 -16.71 -33.07
C GLN A 89 38.97 -16.82 -33.64
#